data_AF-A0A9D7VZD0-F1
#
_entry.id   AF-A0A9D7VZD0-F1
#
_cell.length_a   1.000
_cell.length_b   1.000
_cell.length_c   1.000
_cell.angle_alpha   90.00
_cell.angle_beta   90.00
_cell.angle_gamma   90.00
#
_symmetry.space_group_name_H-M   'P 1'
#
loop_
_entity.id
_entity.type
_entity.pdbx_description
1 polymer ?
#
loop_
_entity_poly.entity_id
_entity_poly.type
_entity_poly.pdbx_seq_one_letter_code
_entity_poly.pdbx_strand_id
1 'polypeptide(L)'
;MDTFYAGAILAALFIGLVVSRLSATVLFLMAAIACLLAGLIEPDAFWAKATNEGLVTLMLLMLCAAALERLPWLGLLSRGIDSPNRYLAVARITALAASTSAFLNNTAIVAALAQVLRRSRYHLPSQLLLPLSYAAILGGTLTLIGTSTNLIVSSFLADRRGSGLAFFDFLWVAGPVVLGVCTLLVLVSSRLPKRAVAQEERSEYVLEAVVEREGDLVGMTVRDAGLRELETLYLSEIIRGGQIMTAVSPGEVLLGGDRLNFFGDIADASRLTQISGLTTFASEEGLMQPSLTEVIIAPGSVLNGRTPKELGFRARFDAAIVGLQRDGETVSGRLGRTALRAGDLLVLATGEDFTQRKNLGRNFYLLSDDLDVRLMDSKRGFLVTAALAGV
;
A
#
# COMPACT_ATOMS: atom_id res chain seq x y z
N MET A 1 32.11 42.56 4.33
CA MET A 1 32.04 41.62 3.18
C MET A 1 31.42 40.29 3.60
N ASP A 2 31.68 39.84 4.83
CA ASP A 2 31.19 38.57 5.39
C ASP A 2 29.66 38.44 5.39
N THR A 3 28.92 39.51 5.70
CA THR A 3 27.45 39.51 5.63
C THR A 3 26.90 39.31 4.21
N PHE A 4 27.61 39.79 3.19
CA PHE A 4 27.23 39.60 1.80
C PHE A 4 27.47 38.16 1.35
N TYR A 5 28.61 37.57 1.71
CA TYR A 5 28.90 36.15 1.45
C TYR A 5 27.91 35.22 2.15
N ALA A 6 27.60 35.47 3.43
CA ALA A 6 26.60 34.71 4.16
C ALA A 6 25.21 34.82 3.52
N GLY A 7 24.81 36.03 3.11
CA GLY A 7 23.55 36.25 2.41
C GLY A 7 23.47 35.53 1.07
N ALA A 8 24.55 35.56 0.28
CA ALA A 8 24.63 34.85 -0.99
C ALA A 8 24.53 33.32 -0.82
N ILE A 9 25.22 32.76 0.18
CA ILE A 9 25.16 31.32 0.49
C ILE A 9 23.75 30.91 0.93
N LEU A 10 23.11 31.70 1.81
CA LEU A 10 21.72 31.45 2.24
C LEU A 10 20.72 31.54 1.08
N ALA A 11 20.85 32.54 0.22
CA ALA A 11 20.00 32.69 -0.96
C ALA A 11 20.17 31.50 -1.92
N ALA A 12 21.41 31.08 -2.17
CA ALA A 12 21.71 29.92 -3.01
C ALA A 12 21.15 28.62 -2.41
N LEU A 13 21.26 28.43 -1.09
CA LEU A 13 20.68 27.29 -0.38
C LEU A 13 19.15 27.27 -0.54
N PHE A 14 18.48 28.42 -0.33
CA PHE A 14 17.03 28.52 -0.44
C PHE A 14 16.55 28.25 -1.87
N ILE A 15 17.19 28.87 -2.87
CA ILE A 15 16.89 28.63 -4.29
C ILE A 15 17.14 27.17 -4.65
N GLY A 16 18.23 26.58 -4.16
CA GLY A 16 18.56 25.18 -4.35
C GLY A 16 17.49 24.23 -3.78
N LEU A 17 16.99 24.51 -2.57
CA LEU A 17 15.92 23.72 -1.94
C LEU A 17 14.58 23.79 -2.70
N VAL A 18 14.30 24.91 -3.36
CA VAL A 18 13.05 25.11 -4.11
C VAL A 18 13.14 24.55 -5.54
N VAL A 19 14.27 24.74 -6.21
CA VAL A 19 14.39 24.49 -7.67
C VAL A 19 15.14 23.20 -8.00
N SER A 20 16.08 22.77 -7.17
CA SER A 20 16.91 21.61 -7.47
C SER A 20 16.24 20.29 -7.09
N ARG A 21 16.67 19.19 -7.73
CA ARG A 21 16.32 17.83 -7.32
C ARG A 21 17.36 17.18 -6.41
N LEU A 22 18.36 17.94 -5.96
CA LEU A 22 19.35 17.44 -5.02
C LEU A 22 18.69 17.22 -3.65
N SER A 23 19.18 16.23 -2.90
CA SER A 23 18.67 16.01 -1.56
C SER A 23 18.98 17.21 -0.66
N ALA A 24 18.06 17.53 0.25
CA ALA A 24 18.23 18.64 1.19
C ALA A 24 19.55 18.49 1.98
N THR A 25 19.91 17.27 2.37
CA THR A 25 21.18 16.97 3.06
C THR A 25 22.40 17.44 2.26
N VAL A 26 22.43 17.19 0.96
CA VAL A 26 23.55 17.60 0.09
C VAL A 26 23.60 19.13 -0.02
N LEU A 27 22.46 19.79 -0.18
CA LEU A 27 22.38 21.25 -0.26
C LEU A 27 22.88 21.92 1.03
N PHE A 28 22.43 21.44 2.20
CA PHE A 28 22.89 21.93 3.50
C PHE A 28 24.39 21.68 3.72
N LEU A 29 24.91 20.52 3.30
CA LEU A 29 26.34 20.22 3.39
C LEU A 29 27.17 21.14 2.49
N MET A 30 26.73 21.38 1.25
CA MET A 30 27.40 22.33 0.35
C MET A 30 27.41 23.75 0.92
N ALA A 31 26.29 24.20 1.51
CA ALA A 31 26.24 25.50 2.17
C ALA A 31 27.20 25.58 3.37
N ALA A 32 27.27 24.53 4.19
CA ALA A 32 28.20 24.46 5.32
C ALA A 32 29.67 24.50 4.88
N ILE A 33 30.04 23.73 3.84
CA ILE A 33 31.39 23.74 3.26
C ILE A 33 31.71 25.11 2.65
N ALA A 34 30.76 25.74 1.97
CA ALA A 34 30.94 27.08 1.43
C ALA A 34 31.21 28.11 2.55
N CYS A 35 30.53 28.00 3.69
CA CYS A 35 30.79 28.85 4.85
C CYS A 35 32.20 28.64 5.43
N LEU A 36 32.68 27.40 5.51
CA LEU A 36 34.05 27.09 5.97
C LEU A 36 35.11 27.64 5.00
N LEU A 37 34.93 27.42 3.69
CA LEU A 37 35.86 27.91 2.67
C LEU A 37 35.91 29.43 2.56
N ALA A 38 34.77 30.10 2.80
CA ALA A 38 34.68 31.55 2.84
C ALA A 38 35.23 32.16 4.15
N GLY A 39 35.67 31.34 5.12
CA GLY A 39 36.17 31.82 6.41
C GLY A 39 35.09 32.42 7.32
N LEU A 40 33.81 32.15 7.05
CA LEU A 40 32.67 32.65 7.84
C LEU A 40 32.52 31.92 9.19
N ILE A 41 33.05 30.70 9.28
CA ILE A 41 32.94 29.82 10.45
C ILE A 41 34.33 29.24 10.72
N GLU A 42 34.79 29.33 11.96
CA GLU A 42 36.04 28.67 12.38
C GLU A 42 35.88 27.14 12.38
N PRO A 43 36.87 26.36 11.91
CA PRO A 43 36.80 24.90 11.87
C PRO A 43 36.48 24.28 13.23
N ASP A 44 37.05 24.80 14.31
CA ASP A 44 36.83 24.29 15.66
C ASP A 44 35.39 24.53 16.13
N ALA A 45 34.81 25.70 15.81
CA ALA A 45 33.42 26.01 16.08
C ALA A 45 32.46 25.12 15.28
N PHE A 46 32.81 24.78 14.03
CA PHE A 46 32.04 23.84 13.21
C PHE A 46 32.02 22.44 13.83
N TRP A 47 33.17 21.89 14.23
CA TRP A 47 33.25 20.57 14.86
C TRP A 47 32.59 20.53 16.24
N ALA A 48 32.71 21.60 17.03
CA ALA A 48 32.00 21.72 18.31
C ALA A 48 30.47 21.73 18.15
N LYS A 49 29.95 22.10 16.98
CA LYS A 49 28.51 22.05 16.64
C LYS A 49 28.10 20.80 15.87
N ALA A 50 29.06 19.97 15.44
CA ALA A 50 28.76 18.70 14.80
C ALA A 50 28.12 17.69 15.76
N THR A 51 28.34 17.82 17.07
CA THR A 51 27.73 16.96 18.09
C THR A 51 27.41 17.77 19.35
N ASN A 52 26.17 17.66 19.84
CA ASN A 52 25.75 18.19 21.14
C ASN A 52 25.01 17.07 21.90
N GLU A 53 25.11 17.05 23.23
CA GLU A 53 24.28 16.26 24.14
C GLU A 53 22.78 16.31 23.78
N GLY A 54 22.25 17.48 23.40
CA GLY A 54 20.89 17.65 22.90
C GLY A 54 20.61 16.87 21.61
N LEU A 55 21.56 16.81 20.67
CA LEU A 55 21.47 16.01 19.45
C LEU A 55 21.48 14.51 19.76
N VAL A 56 22.32 14.07 20.70
CA VAL A 56 22.41 12.66 21.14
C VAL A 56 21.09 12.23 21.79
N THR A 57 20.55 13.05 22.68
CA THR A 57 19.26 12.79 23.35
C THR A 57 18.13 12.69 22.32
N LEU A 58 18.12 13.60 21.35
CA LEU A 58 17.22 13.58 20.19
C LEU A 58 17.34 12.27 19.38
N MET A 59 18.55 11.83 19.04
CA MET A 59 18.76 10.59 18.28
C MET A 59 18.25 9.36 19.04
N LEU A 60 18.45 9.28 20.36
CA LEU A 60 17.91 8.23 21.21
C LEU A 60 16.37 8.20 21.19
N LEU A 61 15.74 9.36 21.38
CA LEU A 61 14.28 9.47 21.34
C LEU A 61 13.71 9.11 19.96
N MET A 62 14.39 9.47 18.87
CA MET A 62 13.99 9.11 17.51
C MET A 62 14.11 7.60 17.24
N LEU A 63 15.15 6.94 17.78
CA LEU A 63 15.30 5.48 17.71
C LEU A 63 14.17 4.77 18.45
N CYS A 64 13.77 5.26 19.63
CA CYS A 64 12.62 4.75 20.36
C CYS A 64 11.31 4.90 19.56
N ALA A 65 11.09 6.07 18.93
CA ALA A 65 9.92 6.32 18.09
C ALA A 65 9.90 5.38 16.85
N ALA A 66 11.03 5.18 16.19
CA ALA A 66 11.17 4.26 15.06
C ALA A 66 10.91 2.79 15.47
N ALA A 67 11.25 2.40 16.69
CA ALA A 67 10.90 1.09 17.22
C ALA A 67 9.38 0.97 17.44
N LEU A 68 8.72 1.98 18.03
CA LEU A 68 7.27 2.01 18.22
C LEU A 68 6.49 1.90 16.91
N GLU A 69 7.01 2.52 15.85
CA GLU A 69 6.43 2.51 14.51
C GLU A 69 6.26 1.10 13.95
N ARG A 70 7.15 0.17 14.32
CA ARG A 70 7.13 -1.22 13.83
C ARG A 70 6.17 -2.14 14.57
N LEU A 71 5.48 -1.65 15.61
CA LEU A 71 4.58 -2.49 16.38
C LEU A 71 3.19 -2.65 15.71
N PRO A 72 2.60 -3.85 15.77
CA PRO A 72 1.32 -4.17 15.11
C PRO A 72 0.06 -3.59 15.80
N TRP A 73 0.19 -2.93 16.95
CA TRP A 73 -0.92 -2.37 17.74
C TRP A 73 -1.80 -1.36 16.99
N LEU A 74 -1.24 -0.62 16.02
CA LEU A 74 -2.00 0.34 15.21
C LEU A 74 -3.12 -0.33 14.42
N GLY A 75 -2.90 -1.57 13.95
CA GLY A 75 -3.91 -2.38 13.27
C GLY A 75 -4.99 -2.94 14.19
N LEU A 76 -4.73 -3.02 15.51
CA LEU A 76 -5.71 -3.45 16.52
C LEU A 76 -6.58 -2.28 16.97
N LEU A 77 -5.98 -1.10 17.20
CA LEU A 77 -6.69 0.13 17.59
C LEU A 77 -7.63 0.63 16.48
N SER A 78 -7.30 0.32 15.22
CA SER A 78 -8.08 0.76 14.07
C SER A 78 -9.36 -0.04 13.81
N ARG A 79 -9.51 -1.25 14.39
CA ARG A 79 -10.72 -2.09 14.24
C ARG A 79 -11.98 -1.44 14.82
N GLY A 80 -11.83 -0.49 15.74
CA GLY A 80 -12.94 0.27 16.34
C GLY A 80 -13.32 1.56 15.60
N ILE A 81 -12.62 1.90 14.51
CA ILE A 81 -12.82 3.17 13.81
C ILE A 81 -14.12 3.18 12.99
N ASP A 82 -14.46 2.06 12.37
CA ASP A 82 -15.57 1.99 11.42
C ASP A 82 -16.90 2.19 12.16
N SER A 83 -17.67 3.20 11.74
CA SER A 83 -18.94 3.55 12.37
C SER A 83 -19.92 4.05 11.30
N PRO A 84 -21.21 3.71 11.40
CA PRO A 84 -22.22 4.24 10.48
C PRO A 84 -22.43 5.75 10.66
N ASN A 85 -22.09 6.31 11.82
CA ASN A 85 -22.17 7.75 12.06
C ASN A 85 -20.85 8.43 11.68
N ARG A 86 -20.89 9.24 10.62
CA ARG A 86 -19.73 9.97 10.08
C ARG A 86 -19.03 10.85 11.12
N TYR A 87 -19.78 11.56 11.95
CA TYR A 87 -19.18 12.42 12.98
C TYR A 87 -18.38 11.59 13.99
N LEU A 88 -18.91 10.43 14.37
CA LEU A 88 -18.26 9.51 15.28
C LEU A 88 -17.03 8.84 14.64
N ALA A 89 -17.13 8.44 13.37
CA ALA A 89 -16.01 7.89 12.62
C ALA A 89 -14.85 8.90 12.53
N VAL A 90 -15.14 10.15 12.13
CA VAL A 90 -14.14 11.22 12.08
C VAL A 90 -13.59 11.53 13.46
N ALA A 91 -14.41 11.61 14.50
CA ALA A 91 -13.95 11.87 15.86
C ALA A 91 -12.99 10.79 16.38
N ARG A 92 -13.29 9.52 16.11
CA ARG A 92 -12.42 8.38 16.48
C ARG A 92 -11.09 8.45 15.73
N ILE A 93 -11.13 8.74 14.42
CA ILE A 93 -9.92 8.82 13.59
C ILE A 93 -9.05 9.99 14.01
N THR A 94 -9.63 11.17 14.21
CA THR A 94 -8.84 12.35 14.59
C THR A 94 -8.28 12.21 16.00
N ALA A 95 -9.03 11.64 16.94
CA ALA A 95 -8.53 11.36 18.29
C ALA A 95 -7.39 10.32 18.27
N LEU A 96 -7.56 9.22 17.53
CA LEU A 96 -6.54 8.19 17.40
C LEU A 96 -5.29 8.73 16.71
N ALA A 97 -5.46 9.41 15.58
CA ALA A 97 -4.37 9.97 14.81
C ALA A 97 -3.60 11.01 15.62
N ALA A 98 -4.27 11.98 16.24
CA ALA A 98 -3.61 13.02 16.99
C ALA A 98 -2.84 12.48 18.20
N SER A 99 -3.44 11.56 18.96
CA SER A 99 -2.80 10.95 20.13
C SER A 99 -1.61 10.08 19.76
N THR A 100 -1.71 9.31 18.68
CA THR A 100 -0.64 8.43 18.23
C THR A 100 0.51 9.21 17.59
N SER A 101 0.18 10.20 16.74
CA SER A 101 1.16 11.07 16.10
C SER A 101 1.91 11.96 17.09
N ALA A 102 1.35 12.17 18.29
CA ALA A 102 2.05 12.84 19.38
C ALA A 102 3.35 12.11 19.79
N PHE A 103 3.46 10.80 19.54
CA PHE A 103 4.64 10.01 19.90
C PHE A 103 5.36 9.41 18.69
N LEU A 104 4.70 9.39 17.53
CA LEU A 104 5.17 8.71 16.34
C LEU A 104 5.19 9.63 15.13
N ASN A 105 6.00 9.26 14.15
CA ASN A 105 6.14 10.04 12.93
C ASN A 105 4.81 10.11 12.17
N ASN A 106 4.39 11.34 11.86
CA ASN A 106 3.15 11.64 11.14
C ASN A 106 2.98 10.79 9.87
N THR A 107 4.06 10.60 9.10
CA THR A 107 4.02 9.83 7.84
C THR A 107 3.63 8.37 8.07
N ALA A 108 4.17 7.75 9.12
CA ALA A 108 3.91 6.36 9.43
C ALA A 108 2.47 6.13 9.87
N ILE A 109 1.94 7.03 10.70
CA ILE A 109 0.56 6.97 11.19
C ILE A 109 -0.43 7.14 10.05
N VAL A 110 -0.17 8.09 9.15
CA VAL A 110 -1.02 8.28 7.96
C VAL A 110 -0.96 7.04 7.07
N ALA A 111 0.22 6.48 6.79
CA ALA A 111 0.35 5.27 5.96
C ALA A 111 -0.38 4.06 6.59
N ALA A 112 -0.16 3.81 7.88
CA ALA A 112 -0.77 2.70 8.59
C ALA A 112 -2.30 2.81 8.67
N LEU A 113 -2.82 3.98 9.04
CA LEU A 113 -4.26 4.20 9.15
C LEU A 113 -4.93 4.32 7.77
N ALA A 114 -4.27 4.83 6.74
CA ALA A 114 -4.82 4.92 5.40
C ALA A 114 -5.20 3.55 4.83
N GLN A 115 -4.37 2.53 5.04
CA GLN A 115 -4.67 1.15 4.61
C GLN A 115 -5.93 0.60 5.29
N VAL A 116 -6.14 0.91 6.57
CA VAL A 116 -7.34 0.50 7.29
C VAL A 116 -8.57 1.26 6.78
N LEU A 117 -8.43 2.56 6.54
CA LEU A 117 -9.53 3.40 6.05
C LEU A 117 -9.94 3.06 4.61
N ARG A 118 -9.04 2.55 3.77
CA ARG A 118 -9.38 1.99 2.44
C ARG A 118 -10.37 0.81 2.54
N ARG A 119 -10.40 0.10 3.67
CA ARG A 119 -11.30 -1.04 3.93
C ARG A 119 -12.58 -0.67 4.71
N SER A 120 -12.83 0.62 4.96
CA SER A 120 -14.04 1.08 5.68
C SER A 120 -15.30 0.74 4.88
N ARG A 121 -16.33 0.21 5.57
CA ARG A 121 -17.58 -0.23 4.93
C ARG A 121 -18.62 0.89 4.79
N TYR A 122 -18.54 1.93 5.62
CA TYR A 122 -19.62 2.92 5.74
C TYR A 122 -19.34 4.24 5.01
N HIS A 123 -18.08 4.63 4.83
CA HIS A 123 -17.71 5.94 4.31
C HIS A 123 -16.57 5.85 3.29
N LEU A 124 -16.58 6.76 2.32
CA LEU A 124 -15.53 6.82 1.29
C LEU A 124 -14.17 7.17 1.94
N PRO A 125 -13.06 6.51 1.53
CA PRO A 125 -11.74 6.78 2.09
C PRO A 125 -11.35 8.26 2.01
N SER A 126 -11.69 8.97 0.92
CA SER A 126 -11.38 10.39 0.76
C SER A 126 -11.93 11.28 1.88
N GLN A 127 -13.05 10.87 2.49
CA GLN A 127 -13.72 11.63 3.55
C GLN A 127 -13.04 11.45 4.91
N LEU A 128 -12.26 10.38 5.08
CA LEU A 128 -11.61 10.00 6.32
C LEU A 128 -10.10 10.27 6.29
N LEU A 129 -9.48 10.16 5.11
CA LEU A 129 -8.04 10.40 4.90
C LEU A 129 -7.64 11.86 5.13
N LEU A 130 -8.49 12.82 4.75
CA LEU A 130 -8.19 14.24 4.94
C LEU A 130 -8.18 14.60 6.45
N PRO A 131 -9.23 14.30 7.24
CA PRO A 131 -9.19 14.51 8.70
C PRO A 131 -8.04 13.77 9.38
N LEU A 132 -7.75 12.53 8.96
CA LEU A 132 -6.59 11.77 9.43
C LEU A 132 -5.29 12.55 9.23
N SER A 133 -5.04 13.07 8.02
CA SER A 133 -3.81 13.78 7.70
C SER A 133 -3.63 15.04 8.54
N TYR A 134 -4.69 15.85 8.71
CA TYR A 134 -4.60 17.04 9.55
C TYR A 134 -4.42 16.70 11.02
N ALA A 135 -5.14 15.70 11.53
CA ALA A 135 -5.00 15.27 12.91
C ALA A 135 -3.62 14.68 13.20
N ALA A 136 -3.01 13.95 12.26
CA ALA A 136 -1.64 13.45 12.39
C ALA A 136 -0.62 14.61 12.43
N ILE A 137 -0.70 15.55 11.48
CA ILE A 137 0.20 16.72 11.44
C ILE A 137 0.12 17.52 12.74
N LEU A 138 -1.10 17.79 13.22
CA LEU A 138 -1.33 18.56 14.44
C LEU A 138 -0.95 17.75 15.68
N GLY A 139 -1.26 16.46 15.71
CA GLY A 139 -0.88 15.55 16.78
C GLY A 139 0.61 15.54 17.06
N GLY A 140 1.44 15.51 16.00
CA GLY A 140 2.90 15.59 16.13
C GLY A 140 3.41 16.87 16.80
N THR A 141 2.60 17.92 16.89
CA THR A 141 2.99 19.15 17.60
C THR A 141 2.74 19.09 19.11
N LEU A 142 2.07 18.05 19.63
CA LEU A 142 1.70 17.93 21.05
C LEU A 142 2.87 17.63 21.99
N THR A 143 3.89 16.92 21.52
CA THR A 143 5.06 16.57 22.34
C THR A 143 6.35 17.00 21.69
N LEU A 144 7.42 16.94 22.48
CA LEU A 144 8.77 17.17 21.99
C LEU A 144 9.15 16.19 20.85
N ILE A 145 8.78 14.90 20.93
CA ILE A 145 9.19 13.87 19.95
C ILE A 145 8.33 13.87 18.68
N GLY A 146 7.08 14.31 18.76
CA GLY A 146 6.11 14.15 17.68
C GLY A 146 6.53 14.76 16.33
N THR A 147 7.43 15.76 16.32
CA THR A 147 8.04 16.25 15.08
C THR A 147 9.52 16.56 15.22
N SER A 148 10.26 16.36 14.13
CA SER A 148 11.69 16.73 14.02
C SER A 148 11.93 18.22 14.27
N THR A 149 10.98 19.09 13.92
CA THR A 149 11.07 20.53 14.15
C THR A 149 11.10 20.88 15.64
N ASN A 150 10.24 20.25 16.46
CA ASN A 150 10.22 20.48 17.91
C ASN A 150 11.56 20.09 18.56
N LEU A 151 12.15 18.99 18.08
CA LEU A 151 13.44 18.50 18.54
C LEU A 151 14.59 19.44 18.17
N ILE A 152 14.59 19.98 16.94
CA ILE A 152 15.57 20.98 16.51
C ILE A 152 15.48 22.24 17.37
N VAL A 153 14.27 22.76 17.61
CA VAL A 153 14.07 23.95 18.45
C VAL A 153 14.55 23.71 19.88
N SER A 154 14.24 22.55 20.46
CA SER A 154 14.71 22.18 21.80
C SER A 154 16.25 22.07 21.87
N SER A 155 16.89 21.51 20.83
CA SER A 155 18.34 21.44 20.76
C SER A 155 18.98 22.83 20.73
N PHE A 156 18.46 23.77 19.94
CA PHE A 156 18.95 25.15 19.92
C PHE A 156 18.75 25.89 21.24
N LEU A 157 17.69 25.55 21.99
CA LEU A 157 17.48 26.11 23.31
C LEU A 157 18.48 25.55 24.32
N ALA A 158 18.73 24.24 24.28
CA ALA A 158 19.74 23.58 25.11
C ALA A 158 21.14 24.16 24.87
N ASP A 159 21.50 24.41 23.61
CA ASP A 159 22.76 25.08 23.22
C ASP A 159 22.97 26.45 23.89
N ARG A 160 21.89 27.20 24.15
CA ARG A 160 21.96 28.57 24.68
C ARG A 160 21.75 28.65 26.19
N ARG A 161 20.90 27.80 26.75
CA ARG A 161 20.47 27.87 28.17
C ARG A 161 21.01 26.72 29.02
N GLY A 162 21.69 25.74 28.42
CA GLY A 162 22.13 24.52 29.09
C GLY A 162 21.00 23.50 29.34
N SER A 163 19.75 23.87 29.03
CA SER A 163 18.58 22.99 29.14
C SER A 163 17.62 23.20 27.96
N GLY A 164 17.10 22.08 27.44
CA GLY A 164 16.09 22.08 26.38
C GLY A 164 14.67 22.28 26.93
N LEU A 165 13.69 22.15 26.04
CA LEU A 165 12.28 22.11 26.42
C LEU A 165 11.95 20.77 27.09
N ALA A 166 11.07 20.80 28.09
CA ALA A 166 10.53 19.58 28.68
C ALA A 166 9.60 18.85 27.69
N PHE A 167 9.40 17.56 27.92
CA PHE A 167 8.68 16.67 27.00
C PHE A 167 7.27 17.17 26.63
N PHE A 168 6.55 17.75 27.58
CA PHE A 168 5.17 18.23 27.44
C PHE A 168 5.03 19.76 27.37
N ASP A 169 6.11 20.52 27.20
CA ASP A 169 6.00 21.99 27.11
C ASP A 169 5.11 22.43 25.95
N PHE A 170 5.19 21.72 24.83
CA PHE A 170 4.35 21.97 23.66
C PHE A 170 2.87 21.66 23.91
N LEU A 171 2.54 20.73 24.82
CA LEU A 171 1.17 20.30 25.08
C LEU A 171 0.27 21.46 25.53
N TRP A 172 0.81 22.37 26.34
CA TRP A 172 0.06 23.50 26.87
C TRP A 172 -0.37 24.50 25.79
N VAL A 173 0.42 24.61 24.72
CA VAL A 173 0.15 25.53 23.60
C VAL A 173 -0.59 24.80 22.47
N ALA A 174 -0.10 23.63 22.08
CA ALA A 174 -0.64 22.84 20.99
C ALA A 174 -1.95 22.13 21.36
N GLY A 175 -2.12 21.70 22.62
CA GLY A 175 -3.30 20.95 23.08
C GLY A 175 -4.63 21.63 22.74
N PRO A 176 -4.85 22.90 23.15
CA PRO A 176 -6.06 23.65 22.80
C PRO A 176 -6.26 23.80 21.28
N VAL A 177 -5.18 24.02 20.52
CA VAL A 177 -5.23 24.17 19.06
C VAL A 177 -5.63 22.86 18.39
N VAL A 178 -5.00 21.75 18.78
CA VAL A 178 -5.28 20.41 18.27
C VAL A 178 -6.72 20.02 18.59
N LEU A 179 -7.19 20.26 19.82
CA LEU A 179 -8.56 19.97 20.22
C LEU A 179 -9.57 20.82 19.43
N GLY A 180 -9.30 22.11 19.25
CA GLY A 180 -10.12 23.01 18.44
C GLY A 180 -10.22 22.57 16.98
N VAL A 181 -9.09 22.24 16.35
CA VAL A 181 -9.08 21.80 14.94
C VAL A 181 -9.69 20.41 14.78
N CYS A 182 -9.40 19.45 15.67
CA CYS A 182 -10.04 18.13 15.63
C CYS A 182 -11.56 18.24 15.78
N THR A 183 -12.05 19.11 16.67
CA THR A 183 -13.48 19.39 16.82
C THR A 183 -14.05 20.02 15.55
N LEU A 184 -13.35 20.99 14.95
CA LEU A 184 -13.75 21.60 13.68
C LEU A 184 -13.81 20.57 12.55
N LEU A 185 -12.84 19.66 12.45
CA LEU A 185 -12.83 18.59 11.45
C LEU A 185 -14.03 17.65 11.61
N VAL A 186 -14.44 17.37 12.86
CA VAL A 186 -15.66 16.60 13.13
C VAL A 186 -16.89 17.38 12.65
N LEU A 187 -17.04 18.65 13.03
CA LEU A 187 -18.20 19.48 12.66
C LEU A 187 -18.32 19.71 11.14
N VAL A 188 -17.19 19.93 10.47
CA VAL A 188 -17.12 20.18 9.02
C VAL A 188 -17.07 18.88 8.22
N SER A 189 -17.03 17.72 8.88
CA SER A 189 -16.94 16.42 8.22
C SER A 189 -17.96 16.26 7.10
N SER A 190 -19.19 16.74 7.28
CA SER A 190 -20.26 16.71 6.26
C SER A 190 -19.89 17.39 4.93
N ARG A 191 -19.09 18.46 4.97
CA ARG A 191 -18.66 19.27 3.81
C ARG A 191 -17.37 18.79 3.15
N LEU A 192 -16.74 17.75 3.68
CA LEU A 192 -15.48 17.25 3.11
C LEU A 192 -15.68 16.70 1.69
N PRO A 193 -14.69 16.90 0.79
CA PRO A 193 -14.79 16.51 -0.61
C PRO A 193 -15.06 15.01 -0.73
N LYS A 194 -16.15 14.70 -1.44
CA LYS A 194 -16.51 13.34 -1.82
C LYS A 194 -15.85 13.05 -3.15
N ARG A 195 -14.59 12.63 -3.09
CA ARG A 195 -13.93 12.05 -4.25
C ARG A 195 -14.04 10.55 -4.02
N ALA A 196 -14.71 9.83 -4.91
CA ALA A 196 -14.31 8.44 -5.04
C ALA A 196 -12.81 8.52 -5.30
N VAL A 197 -12.00 7.99 -4.37
CA VAL A 197 -10.69 7.49 -4.80
C VAL A 197 -11.09 6.62 -5.97
N ALA A 198 -10.64 6.95 -7.19
CA ALA A 198 -10.81 6.04 -8.30
C ALA A 198 -10.34 4.73 -7.72
N GLN A 199 -11.31 3.83 -7.46
CA GLN A 199 -11.00 2.48 -7.09
C GLN A 199 -9.98 2.14 -8.18
N GLU A 200 -8.74 1.78 -7.81
CA GLU A 200 -7.94 1.01 -8.75
C GLU A 200 -8.94 0.02 -9.30
N GLU A 201 -9.31 0.17 -10.59
CA GLU A 201 -10.40 -0.55 -11.19
C GLU A 201 -10.11 -1.98 -10.81
N ARG A 202 -10.92 -2.50 -9.89
CA ARG A 202 -10.67 -3.76 -9.22
C ARG A 202 -10.70 -4.72 -10.39
N SER A 203 -9.53 -5.10 -10.89
CA SER A 203 -9.39 -5.44 -12.31
C SER A 203 -10.22 -6.70 -12.47
N GLU A 204 -11.40 -6.56 -13.09
CA GLU A 204 -12.30 -7.68 -13.21
C GLU A 204 -11.62 -8.63 -14.18
N TYR A 205 -11.26 -9.82 -13.69
CA TYR A 205 -10.54 -10.80 -14.48
C TYR A 205 -11.52 -11.81 -15.06
N VAL A 206 -11.24 -12.26 -16.29
CA VAL A 206 -11.91 -13.43 -16.86
C VAL A 206 -11.16 -14.68 -16.41
N LEU A 207 -11.82 -15.50 -15.60
CA LEU A 207 -11.35 -16.81 -15.15
C LEU A 207 -12.01 -17.92 -15.96
N GLU A 208 -11.22 -18.82 -16.53
CA GLU A 208 -11.71 -19.96 -17.32
C GLU A 208 -11.75 -21.25 -16.46
N ALA A 209 -12.89 -21.93 -16.45
CA ALA A 209 -13.05 -23.28 -15.90
C ALA A 209 -13.73 -24.20 -16.92
N VAL A 210 -13.55 -25.51 -16.77
CA VAL A 210 -14.12 -26.54 -17.64
C VAL A 210 -14.95 -27.50 -16.80
N VAL A 211 -16.17 -27.79 -17.24
CA VAL A 211 -17.02 -28.82 -16.64
C VAL A 211 -16.44 -30.18 -16.99
N GLU A 212 -16.15 -31.00 -15.98
CA GLU A 212 -15.64 -32.35 -16.17
C GLU A 212 -16.64 -33.21 -16.96
N ARG A 213 -16.15 -34.08 -17.85
CA ARG A 213 -17.02 -34.86 -18.75
C ARG A 213 -17.93 -35.85 -18.05
N GLU A 214 -17.50 -36.35 -16.90
CA GLU A 214 -18.22 -37.32 -16.07
C GLU A 214 -18.41 -36.78 -14.63
N GLY A 215 -18.30 -35.45 -14.46
CA GLY A 215 -18.37 -34.82 -13.15
C GLY A 215 -19.79 -34.53 -12.67
N ASP A 216 -19.91 -34.22 -11.39
CA ASP A 216 -21.18 -34.02 -10.69
C ASP A 216 -22.03 -32.87 -11.26
N LEU A 217 -21.41 -31.93 -11.96
CA LEU A 217 -22.08 -30.76 -12.53
C LEU A 217 -22.79 -31.05 -13.87
N VAL A 218 -22.54 -32.21 -14.48
CA VAL A 218 -23.16 -32.55 -15.77
C VAL A 218 -24.66 -32.81 -15.58
N GLY A 219 -25.48 -32.07 -16.33
CA GLY A 219 -26.94 -32.15 -16.25
C GLY A 219 -27.56 -31.25 -15.17
N MET A 220 -26.75 -30.55 -14.37
CA MET A 220 -27.24 -29.53 -13.44
C MET A 220 -27.51 -28.21 -14.16
N THR A 221 -28.46 -27.42 -13.64
CA THR A 221 -28.60 -26.03 -14.10
C THR A 221 -27.51 -25.15 -13.50
N VAL A 222 -27.17 -24.03 -14.14
CA VAL A 222 -26.20 -23.05 -13.63
C VAL A 222 -26.53 -22.60 -12.20
N ARG A 223 -27.81 -22.46 -11.87
CA ARG A 223 -28.25 -22.14 -10.51
C ARG A 223 -28.01 -23.29 -9.54
N ASP A 224 -28.42 -24.50 -9.90
CA ASP A 224 -28.34 -25.66 -9.00
C ASP A 224 -26.88 -26.09 -8.79
N ALA A 225 -26.00 -25.77 -9.74
CA ALA A 225 -24.54 -25.89 -9.63
C ALA A 225 -23.88 -24.82 -8.74
N GLY A 226 -24.64 -23.87 -8.16
CA GLY A 226 -24.12 -22.81 -7.29
C GLY A 226 -23.30 -21.74 -8.01
N LEU A 227 -23.18 -21.78 -9.34
CA LEU A 227 -22.31 -20.89 -10.13
C LEU A 227 -22.82 -19.44 -10.20
N ARG A 228 -24.00 -19.17 -9.65
CA ARG A 228 -24.60 -17.83 -9.54
C ARG A 228 -24.50 -17.24 -8.13
N GLU A 229 -24.13 -18.05 -7.14
CA GLU A 229 -24.08 -17.66 -5.73
C GLU A 229 -22.68 -17.20 -5.29
N LEU A 230 -21.74 -17.14 -6.23
CA LEU A 230 -20.40 -16.62 -6.00
C LEU A 230 -20.47 -15.11 -5.73
N GLU A 231 -19.88 -14.65 -4.62
CA GLU A 231 -20.01 -13.27 -4.12
C GLU A 231 -19.39 -12.25 -5.07
N THR A 232 -18.18 -12.53 -5.58
CA THR A 232 -17.42 -11.60 -6.42
C THR A 232 -17.04 -12.17 -7.78
N LEU A 233 -17.59 -13.34 -8.15
CA LEU A 233 -17.43 -13.95 -9.47
C LEU A 233 -18.78 -14.16 -10.14
N TYR A 234 -18.88 -13.91 -11.44
CA TYR A 234 -20.12 -14.12 -12.17
C TYR A 234 -19.86 -14.86 -13.47
N LEU A 235 -20.61 -15.96 -13.69
CA LEU A 235 -20.59 -16.68 -14.95
C LEU A 235 -21.14 -15.77 -16.07
N SER A 236 -20.31 -15.50 -17.06
CA SER A 236 -20.58 -14.58 -18.16
C SER A 236 -20.89 -15.30 -19.47
N GLU A 237 -20.12 -16.36 -19.77
CA GLU A 237 -20.15 -17.07 -21.03
C GLU A 237 -19.98 -18.58 -20.83
N ILE A 238 -20.68 -19.36 -21.66
CA ILE A 238 -20.41 -20.79 -21.85
C ILE A 238 -19.92 -21.01 -23.28
N ILE A 239 -18.78 -21.67 -23.45
CA ILE A 239 -18.23 -22.05 -24.75
C ILE A 239 -18.47 -23.54 -24.97
N ARG A 240 -19.39 -23.87 -25.87
CA ARG A 240 -19.82 -25.23 -26.19
C ARG A 240 -19.69 -25.51 -27.68
N GLY A 241 -18.93 -26.54 -28.06
CA GLY A 241 -18.76 -26.91 -29.48
C GLY A 241 -18.17 -25.81 -30.38
N GLY A 242 -17.48 -24.81 -29.80
CA GLY A 242 -16.96 -23.66 -30.54
C GLY A 242 -17.93 -22.48 -30.70
N GLN A 243 -19.16 -22.60 -30.19
CA GLN A 243 -20.10 -21.49 -30.06
C GLN A 243 -19.95 -20.83 -28.69
N ILE A 244 -20.05 -19.50 -28.67
CA ILE A 244 -19.99 -18.69 -27.44
C ILE A 244 -21.42 -18.31 -27.08
N MET A 245 -21.88 -18.75 -25.92
CA MET A 245 -23.17 -18.41 -25.35
C MET A 245 -22.97 -17.30 -24.32
N THR A 246 -23.34 -16.07 -24.67
CA THR A 246 -23.35 -14.91 -23.78
C THR A 246 -24.68 -14.82 -23.05
N ALA A 247 -24.73 -14.15 -21.90
CA ALA A 247 -25.96 -13.95 -21.11
C ALA A 247 -26.60 -15.28 -20.66
N VAL A 248 -25.79 -16.09 -20.00
CA VAL A 248 -26.14 -17.42 -19.50
C VAL A 248 -27.32 -17.36 -18.53
N SER A 249 -28.41 -18.05 -18.86
CA SER A 249 -29.61 -18.16 -18.00
C SER A 249 -29.32 -19.03 -16.77
N PRO A 250 -29.90 -18.72 -15.59
CA PRO A 250 -29.79 -19.59 -14.41
C PRO A 250 -30.31 -21.01 -14.64
N GLY A 251 -31.23 -21.18 -15.61
CA GLY A 251 -31.78 -22.49 -15.99
C GLY A 251 -31.01 -23.20 -17.09
N GLU A 252 -29.90 -22.64 -17.60
CA GLU A 252 -29.07 -23.31 -18.61
C GLU A 252 -28.45 -24.56 -18.00
N VAL A 253 -28.53 -25.68 -18.72
CA VAL A 253 -28.01 -26.97 -18.27
C VAL A 253 -26.55 -27.11 -18.69
N LEU A 254 -25.69 -27.45 -17.74
CA LEU A 254 -24.26 -27.69 -17.96
C LEU A 254 -24.04 -29.07 -18.61
N LEU A 255 -23.20 -29.11 -19.63
CA LEU A 255 -22.77 -30.33 -20.31
C LEU A 255 -21.29 -30.61 -20.05
N GLY A 256 -20.94 -31.90 -20.02
CA GLY A 256 -19.55 -32.32 -19.88
C GLY A 256 -18.67 -31.74 -20.99
N GLY A 257 -17.60 -31.05 -20.59
CA GLY A 257 -16.67 -30.36 -21.49
C GLY A 257 -17.06 -28.93 -21.87
N ASP A 258 -18.11 -28.37 -21.26
CA ASP A 258 -18.40 -26.93 -21.36
C ASP A 258 -17.27 -26.11 -20.75
N ARG A 259 -16.89 -25.02 -21.42
CA ARG A 259 -15.97 -24.00 -20.89
C ARG A 259 -16.75 -22.84 -20.34
N LEU A 260 -16.48 -22.48 -19.10
CA LEU A 260 -17.16 -21.46 -18.34
C LEU A 260 -16.21 -20.29 -18.13
N ASN A 261 -16.59 -19.10 -18.59
CA ASN A 261 -15.86 -17.87 -18.32
C ASN A 261 -16.55 -17.12 -17.18
N PHE A 262 -15.85 -16.94 -16.07
CA PHE A 262 -16.28 -16.13 -14.94
C PHE A 262 -15.61 -14.78 -15.00
N PHE A 263 -16.31 -13.71 -14.68
CA PHE A 263 -15.72 -12.38 -14.50
C PHE A 263 -15.73 -12.02 -13.02
N GLY A 264 -14.69 -11.35 -12.53
CA GLY A 264 -14.69 -10.77 -11.18
C GLY A 264 -13.34 -10.72 -10.48
N ASP A 265 -13.35 -10.65 -9.15
CA ASP A 265 -12.15 -10.46 -8.32
C ASP A 265 -11.29 -11.75 -8.26
N ILE A 266 -9.97 -11.58 -8.46
CA ILE A 266 -8.95 -12.64 -8.36
C ILE A 266 -8.97 -13.36 -7.01
N ALA A 267 -9.36 -12.68 -5.93
CA ALA A 267 -9.40 -13.25 -4.58
C ALA A 267 -10.32 -14.47 -4.48
N ASP A 268 -11.31 -14.58 -5.37
CA ASP A 268 -12.26 -15.69 -5.42
C ASP A 268 -11.88 -16.77 -6.44
N ALA A 269 -10.79 -16.60 -7.21
CA ALA A 269 -10.35 -17.59 -8.19
C ALA A 269 -10.00 -18.95 -7.56
N SER A 270 -9.51 -18.96 -6.31
CA SER A 270 -9.28 -20.19 -5.54
C SER A 270 -10.56 -20.88 -5.08
N ARG A 271 -11.73 -20.24 -5.15
CA ARG A 271 -13.02 -20.89 -4.86
C ARG A 271 -13.46 -21.74 -6.05
N LEU A 272 -13.18 -21.32 -7.29
CA LEU A 272 -13.48 -22.11 -8.48
C LEU A 272 -12.77 -23.47 -8.48
N THR A 273 -11.55 -23.54 -7.93
CA THR A 273 -10.81 -24.81 -7.79
C THR A 273 -11.37 -25.73 -6.70
N GLN A 274 -12.25 -25.24 -5.84
CA GLN A 274 -12.87 -26.02 -4.75
C GLN A 274 -14.24 -26.59 -5.15
N ILE A 275 -14.82 -26.17 -6.27
CA ILE A 275 -16.12 -26.67 -6.75
C ILE A 275 -15.90 -28.02 -7.42
N SER A 276 -16.45 -29.09 -6.82
CA SER A 276 -16.43 -30.44 -7.39
C SER A 276 -17.07 -30.46 -8.79
N GLY A 277 -16.37 -31.06 -9.76
CA GLY A 277 -16.82 -31.14 -11.15
C GLY A 277 -16.39 -29.96 -12.04
N LEU A 278 -15.68 -28.96 -11.50
CA LEU A 278 -14.96 -27.95 -12.28
C LEU A 278 -13.45 -28.20 -12.28
N THR A 279 -12.85 -28.07 -13.45
CA THR A 279 -11.40 -28.07 -13.65
C THR A 279 -10.96 -26.71 -14.17
N THR A 280 -10.07 -26.03 -13.47
CA THR A 280 -9.47 -24.79 -13.98
C THR A 280 -8.27 -25.12 -14.87
N PHE A 281 -7.85 -24.19 -15.72
CA PHE A 281 -6.63 -24.36 -16.52
C PHE A 281 -5.38 -24.64 -15.66
N ALA A 282 -5.31 -24.04 -14.47
CA ALA A 282 -4.24 -24.31 -13.51
C ALA A 282 -4.28 -25.77 -12.99
N SER A 283 -5.48 -26.30 -12.71
CA SER A 283 -5.68 -27.68 -12.28
C SER A 283 -5.33 -28.70 -13.38
N GLU A 284 -5.69 -28.43 -14.63
CA GLU A 284 -5.29 -29.26 -15.79
C GLU A 284 -3.76 -29.31 -15.95
N GLU A 285 -3.06 -28.22 -15.63
CA GLU A 285 -1.59 -28.16 -15.63
C GLU A 285 -0.94 -28.67 -14.33
N GLY A 286 -1.71 -29.29 -13.43
CA GLY A 286 -1.24 -29.96 -12.21
C GLY A 286 -0.99 -29.05 -11.01
N LEU A 287 -1.48 -27.80 -11.03
CA LEU A 287 -1.34 -26.86 -9.92
C LEU A 287 -2.52 -27.02 -8.95
N MET A 288 -2.30 -27.76 -7.86
CA MET A 288 -3.35 -28.08 -6.89
C MET A 288 -3.66 -26.93 -5.91
N GLN A 289 -2.69 -26.03 -5.65
CA GLN A 289 -2.84 -24.84 -4.78
C GLN A 289 -1.94 -23.69 -5.29
N PRO A 290 -2.24 -23.09 -6.44
CA PRO A 290 -1.39 -22.05 -6.99
C PRO A 290 -1.43 -20.77 -6.14
N SER A 291 -0.27 -20.18 -5.89
CA SER A 291 -0.22 -18.78 -5.46
C SER A 291 -0.57 -17.91 -6.67
N LEU A 292 -1.43 -16.92 -6.47
CA LEU A 292 -1.83 -16.01 -7.55
C LEU A 292 -0.89 -14.80 -7.56
N THR A 293 -0.33 -14.49 -8.72
CA THR A 293 0.60 -13.36 -8.90
C THR A 293 0.18 -12.53 -10.11
N GLU A 294 0.05 -11.22 -9.91
CA GLU A 294 -0.20 -10.27 -10.99
C GLU A 294 1.11 -9.81 -11.64
N VAL A 295 1.14 -9.82 -12.97
CA VAL A 295 2.30 -9.39 -13.74
C VAL A 295 1.91 -8.61 -14.98
N ILE A 296 2.72 -7.61 -15.34
CA ILE A 296 2.60 -6.91 -16.63
C ILE A 296 3.68 -7.44 -17.58
N ILE A 297 3.32 -7.74 -18.83
CA ILE A 297 4.30 -8.15 -19.83
C ILE A 297 5.22 -6.99 -20.19
N ALA A 298 6.53 -7.19 -19.98
CA ALA A 298 7.54 -6.16 -20.22
C ALA A 298 7.70 -5.82 -21.72
N PRO A 299 8.00 -4.55 -22.06
CA PRO A 299 8.41 -4.16 -23.42
C PRO A 299 9.64 -4.97 -23.87
N GLY A 300 9.55 -5.63 -25.02
CA GLY A 300 10.63 -6.50 -25.53
C GLY A 300 10.62 -7.94 -24.99
N SER A 301 9.60 -8.31 -24.22
CA SER A 301 9.36 -9.68 -23.78
C SER A 301 9.26 -10.65 -24.97
N VAL A 302 9.80 -11.86 -24.82
CA VAL A 302 9.73 -12.90 -25.87
C VAL A 302 8.31 -13.42 -26.09
N LEU A 303 7.40 -13.05 -25.19
CA LEU A 303 5.98 -13.39 -25.20
C LEU A 303 5.18 -12.58 -26.23
N ASN A 304 5.72 -11.43 -26.66
CA ASN A 304 5.00 -10.51 -27.53
C ASN A 304 4.66 -11.16 -28.88
N GLY A 305 3.37 -11.17 -29.21
CA GLY A 305 2.81 -11.74 -30.44
C GLY A 305 2.66 -13.26 -30.45
N ARG A 306 2.91 -13.98 -29.34
CA ARG A 306 2.84 -15.45 -29.27
C ARG A 306 1.77 -15.94 -28.31
N THR A 307 1.28 -17.15 -28.53
CA THR A 307 0.29 -17.76 -27.63
C THR A 307 0.96 -18.52 -26.48
N PRO A 308 0.34 -18.62 -25.29
CA PRO A 308 0.90 -19.39 -24.16
C PRO A 308 1.23 -20.84 -24.54
N LYS A 309 0.42 -21.45 -25.42
CA LYS A 309 0.62 -22.81 -25.93
C LYS A 309 1.88 -22.93 -26.79
N GLU A 310 2.17 -21.97 -27.67
CA GLU A 310 3.39 -21.95 -28.49
C GLU A 310 4.66 -21.80 -27.65
N LEU A 311 4.56 -21.07 -26.54
CA LEU A 311 5.69 -20.73 -25.68
C LEU A 311 6.05 -21.84 -24.69
N GLY A 312 5.17 -22.83 -24.50
CA GLY A 312 5.27 -23.79 -23.39
C GLY A 312 5.29 -23.06 -22.05
N PHE A 313 4.35 -22.13 -21.86
CA PHE A 313 4.37 -21.14 -20.78
C PHE A 313 4.60 -21.77 -19.39
N ARG A 314 3.90 -22.87 -19.08
CA ARG A 314 4.06 -23.68 -17.86
C ARG A 314 5.49 -24.12 -17.61
N ALA A 315 6.12 -24.83 -18.56
CA ALA A 315 7.48 -25.33 -18.39
C ALA A 315 8.52 -24.20 -18.29
N ARG A 316 8.25 -23.07 -18.95
CA ARG A 316 9.16 -21.93 -19.03
C ARG A 316 9.18 -21.09 -17.76
N PHE A 317 8.02 -20.89 -17.14
CA PHE A 317 7.87 -19.98 -16.00
C PHE A 317 7.41 -20.66 -14.72
N ASP A 318 7.06 -21.94 -14.76
CA ASP A 318 6.38 -22.59 -13.64
C ASP A 318 5.07 -21.88 -13.26
N ALA A 319 4.30 -21.43 -14.25
CA ALA A 319 3.03 -20.74 -14.03
C ALA A 319 2.00 -21.03 -15.13
N ALA A 320 0.72 -20.87 -14.80
CA ALA A 320 -0.42 -20.95 -15.71
C ALA A 320 -1.14 -19.60 -15.75
N ILE A 321 -1.65 -19.18 -16.91
CA ILE A 321 -2.41 -17.92 -17.03
C ILE A 321 -3.86 -18.21 -16.65
N VAL A 322 -4.36 -17.51 -15.64
CA VAL A 322 -5.76 -17.63 -15.18
C VAL A 322 -6.61 -16.42 -15.53
N GLY A 323 -5.99 -15.28 -15.90
CA GLY A 323 -6.69 -14.08 -16.35
C GLY A 323 -5.81 -13.17 -17.21
N LEU A 324 -6.45 -12.41 -18.09
CA LEU A 324 -5.81 -11.48 -19.03
C LEU A 324 -6.64 -10.20 -19.19
N GLN A 325 -5.99 -9.04 -19.04
CA GLN A 325 -6.55 -7.72 -19.33
C GLN A 325 -5.62 -6.95 -20.27
N ARG A 326 -6.21 -6.16 -21.17
CA ARG A 326 -5.51 -5.34 -22.16
C ARG A 326 -6.18 -3.97 -22.27
N ASP A 327 -5.39 -2.92 -22.16
CA ASP A 327 -5.87 -1.52 -22.28
C ASP A 327 -7.05 -1.19 -21.34
N GLY A 328 -7.11 -1.84 -20.18
CA GLY A 328 -8.22 -1.70 -19.21
C GLY A 328 -9.43 -2.60 -19.51
N GLU A 329 -9.49 -3.24 -20.68
CA GLU A 329 -10.57 -4.15 -21.04
C GLU A 329 -10.18 -5.62 -20.85
N THR A 330 -11.14 -6.41 -20.40
CA THR A 330 -11.01 -7.87 -20.32
C THR A 330 -10.94 -8.49 -21.71
N VAL A 331 -9.99 -9.39 -21.93
CA VAL A 331 -9.89 -10.10 -23.22
C VAL A 331 -10.66 -11.41 -23.12
N SER A 332 -11.81 -11.49 -23.81
CA SER A 332 -12.62 -12.72 -23.88
C SER A 332 -12.02 -13.76 -24.85
N GLY A 333 -12.37 -15.02 -24.66
CA GLY A 333 -11.94 -16.15 -25.49
C GLY A 333 -11.01 -17.13 -24.76
N ARG A 334 -10.37 -18.04 -25.53
CA ARG A 334 -9.50 -19.09 -24.98
C ARG A 334 -8.12 -18.53 -24.62
N LEU A 335 -7.86 -18.31 -23.34
CA LEU A 335 -6.61 -17.69 -22.85
C LEU A 335 -5.36 -18.38 -23.39
N GLY A 336 -5.34 -19.72 -23.48
CA GLY A 336 -4.21 -20.48 -24.02
C GLY A 336 -3.94 -20.30 -25.53
N ARG A 337 -4.84 -19.67 -26.28
CA ARG A 337 -4.72 -19.40 -27.74
C ARG A 337 -4.69 -17.92 -28.08
N THR A 338 -4.84 -17.04 -27.09
CA THR A 338 -4.77 -15.59 -27.29
C THR A 338 -3.31 -15.17 -27.38
N ALA A 339 -2.98 -14.37 -28.40
CA ALA A 339 -1.62 -13.83 -28.54
C ALA A 339 -1.39 -12.74 -27.49
N LEU A 340 -0.32 -12.90 -26.72
CA LEU A 340 0.09 -11.99 -25.66
C LEU A 340 0.78 -10.75 -26.24
N ARG A 341 0.62 -9.58 -25.60
CA ARG A 341 1.24 -8.31 -26.01
C ARG A 341 1.95 -7.65 -24.86
N ALA A 342 3.01 -6.90 -25.16
CA ALA A 342 3.62 -6.04 -24.15
C ALA A 342 2.58 -5.05 -23.60
N GLY A 343 2.56 -4.88 -22.28
CA GLY A 343 1.55 -4.08 -21.58
C GLY A 343 0.31 -4.88 -21.14
N ASP A 344 0.11 -6.12 -21.60
CA ASP A 344 -0.95 -6.98 -21.07
C ASP A 344 -0.72 -7.22 -19.57
N LEU A 345 -1.79 -7.10 -18.79
CA LEU A 345 -1.84 -7.50 -17.38
C LEU A 345 -2.30 -8.96 -17.32
N LEU A 346 -1.46 -9.82 -16.76
CA LEU A 346 -1.74 -11.23 -16.57
C LEU A 346 -1.91 -11.54 -15.10
N VAL A 347 -2.86 -12.43 -14.83
CA VAL A 347 -2.92 -13.14 -13.57
C VAL A 347 -2.34 -14.53 -13.76
N LEU A 348 -1.33 -14.86 -12.98
CA LEU A 348 -0.63 -16.13 -13.03
C LEU A 348 -0.94 -16.97 -11.79
N ALA A 349 -1.37 -18.21 -12.03
CA ALA A 349 -1.30 -19.29 -11.07
C ALA A 349 0.13 -19.85 -11.06
N THR A 350 0.91 -19.51 -10.04
CA THR A 350 2.33 -19.84 -9.95
C THR A 350 2.57 -21.11 -9.13
N GLY A 351 3.45 -21.98 -9.62
CA GLY A 351 4.02 -23.08 -8.86
C GLY A 351 5.15 -22.63 -7.93
N GLU A 352 5.73 -23.57 -7.19
CA GLU A 352 6.74 -23.32 -6.15
C GLU A 352 8.05 -22.73 -6.71
N ASP A 353 8.39 -23.01 -7.97
CA ASP A 353 9.64 -22.60 -8.59
C ASP A 353 9.54 -21.26 -9.33
N PHE A 354 8.34 -20.67 -9.45
CA PHE A 354 8.10 -19.46 -10.24
C PHE A 354 9.09 -18.35 -9.90
N THR A 355 9.21 -18.01 -8.61
CA THR A 355 10.08 -16.92 -8.12
C THR A 355 11.58 -17.16 -8.36
N GLN A 356 11.99 -18.42 -8.57
CA GLN A 356 13.39 -18.79 -8.80
C GLN A 356 13.79 -18.71 -10.29
N ARG A 357 12.82 -18.48 -11.19
CA ARG A 357 13.05 -18.45 -12.64
C ARG A 357 13.82 -17.17 -13.05
N LYS A 358 15.04 -17.36 -13.56
CA LYS A 358 15.95 -16.26 -13.99
C LYS A 358 15.43 -15.39 -15.14
N ASN A 359 14.41 -15.86 -15.86
CA ASN A 359 13.83 -15.18 -17.02
C ASN A 359 12.63 -14.29 -16.67
N LEU A 360 12.21 -14.19 -15.39
CA LEU A 360 11.06 -13.37 -15.00
C LEU A 360 11.28 -11.89 -15.28
N GLY A 361 12.35 -11.28 -14.75
CA GLY A 361 12.57 -9.83 -14.86
C GLY A 361 12.80 -9.30 -16.28
N ARG A 362 13.02 -10.18 -17.27
CA ARG A 362 13.10 -9.79 -18.70
C ARG A 362 11.74 -9.85 -19.41
N ASN A 363 10.78 -10.58 -18.86
CA ASN A 363 9.49 -10.82 -19.51
C ASN A 363 8.31 -10.18 -18.76
N PHE A 364 8.48 -9.91 -17.46
CA PHE A 364 7.43 -9.46 -16.57
C PHE A 364 7.90 -8.33 -15.64
N TYR A 365 7.00 -7.39 -15.37
CA TYR A 365 7.01 -6.58 -14.15
C TYR A 365 6.06 -7.22 -13.15
N LEU A 366 6.57 -7.61 -11.98
CA LEU A 366 5.78 -8.18 -10.91
C LEU A 366 5.04 -7.06 -10.17
N LEU A 367 3.72 -7.15 -10.13
CA LEU A 367 2.87 -6.29 -9.31
C LEU A 367 2.66 -7.01 -7.99
N SER A 368 3.68 -7.02 -7.14
CA SER A 368 3.56 -7.55 -5.79
C SER A 368 3.18 -6.40 -4.87
N ASP A 369 2.01 -6.54 -4.21
CA ASP A 369 1.50 -5.63 -3.18
C ASP A 369 2.26 -5.77 -1.84
N ASP A 370 3.44 -6.40 -1.86
CA ASP A 370 4.32 -6.50 -0.71
C ASP A 370 5.10 -5.20 -0.57
N LEU A 371 4.40 -4.17 -0.09
CA LEU A 371 5.02 -3.11 0.70
C LEU A 371 5.72 -3.80 1.87
N ASP A 372 7.01 -4.08 1.67
CA ASP A 372 7.96 -4.69 2.60
C ASP A 372 8.17 -3.79 3.84
N VAL A 373 7.09 -3.56 4.59
CA VAL A 373 7.12 -3.10 5.96
C VAL A 373 7.01 -4.38 6.77
N ARG A 374 8.14 -5.04 7.02
CA ARG A 374 8.22 -6.17 7.95
C ARG A 374 7.74 -5.73 9.33
N LEU A 375 6.44 -5.87 9.57
CA LEU A 375 5.83 -5.68 10.86
C LEU A 375 6.43 -6.69 11.83
N MET A 376 6.71 -6.23 13.05
CA MET A 376 7.33 -7.09 14.05
C MET A 376 6.30 -8.11 14.55
N ASP A 377 6.70 -9.38 14.65
CA ASP A 377 5.86 -10.47 15.15
C ASP A 377 5.23 -10.09 16.51
N SER A 378 3.94 -10.37 16.72
CA SER A 378 3.13 -9.87 17.86
C SER A 378 3.78 -10.15 19.22
N LYS A 379 4.47 -11.27 19.38
CA LYS A 379 5.20 -11.62 20.62
C LYS A 379 6.43 -10.74 20.84
N ARG A 380 7.17 -10.43 19.77
CA ARG A 380 8.34 -9.53 19.81
C ARG A 380 7.90 -8.08 19.98
N GLY A 381 6.79 -7.69 19.35
CA GLY A 381 6.14 -6.41 19.58
C GLY A 381 5.82 -6.19 21.06
N PHE A 382 5.08 -7.12 21.68
CA PHE A 382 4.72 -7.00 23.10
C PHE A 382 5.95 -6.90 24.04
N LEU A 383 7.02 -7.65 23.74
CA LEU A 383 8.29 -7.58 24.45
C LEU A 383 8.97 -6.20 24.34
N VAL A 384 8.98 -5.60 23.16
CA VAL A 384 9.54 -4.25 22.95
C VAL A 384 8.69 -3.18 23.63
N THR A 385 7.36 -3.30 23.62
CA THR A 385 6.49 -2.39 24.40
C THR A 385 6.77 -2.49 25.89
N ALA A 386 6.89 -3.71 26.42
CA ALA A 386 7.18 -3.93 27.83
C ALA A 386 8.57 -3.41 28.24
N ALA A 387 9.56 -3.55 27.36
CA ALA A 387 10.89 -3.00 27.57
C ALA A 387 10.91 -1.46 27.55
N LEU A 388 10.16 -0.83 26.64
CA LEU A 388 10.07 0.64 26.55
C LEU A 388 9.19 1.28 27.63
N ALA A 389 8.21 0.54 28.16
CA ALA A 389 7.38 1.00 29.28
C ALA A 389 8.03 0.74 30.66
N GLY A 390 9.09 -0.07 30.71
CA GLY A 390 9.82 -0.45 31.92
C GLY A 390 11.08 0.39 32.22
N VAL A 391 11.39 1.37 31.37
CA VAL A 391 12.45 2.38 31.55
C VAL A 391 11.78 3.72 31.78
#